data_AF-K1RV11-F1
#
_entry.id   AF-K1RV11-F1
#
_cell.length_a   1.000
_cell.length_b   1.000
_cell.length_c   1.000
_cell.angle_alpha   90.00
_cell.angle_beta   90.00
_cell.angle_gamma   90.00
#
_symmetry.space_group_name_H-M   'P 1'
#
loop_
_entity.id
_entity.type
_entity.pdbx_description
1 polymer ?
#
loop_
_entity_poly.entity_id
_entity_poly.type
_entity_poly.pdbx_seq_one_letter_code
_entity_poly.pdbx_strand_id
1 'polypeptide(L)'
;SRTLNAVKITYLLLLFLNEIYWCGWLQQRLQKKASGSAARWLANWNGAAVWWFYAIMGLEFIMIFQVSPNQAGHYSAYGAYYYVHTGEAYNFHQEYLERVEKLLGDEDDVQLQPYHYKPWFLCMGDLSEDENNEANRSLAIWYDKDSVTLISED
;
A
#
# COMPACT_ATOMS: atom_id res chain seq x y z
N SER A 1 15.49 -0.78 4.47
CA SER A 1 14.43 -0.66 3.44
C SER A 1 14.77 -1.38 2.13
N ARG A 2 15.94 -1.12 1.48
CA ARG A 2 16.28 -1.72 0.16
C ARG A 2 16.54 -3.24 0.18
N THR A 3 17.23 -3.75 1.20
CA THR A 3 17.50 -5.20 1.37
C THR A 3 16.22 -6.01 1.62
N LEU A 4 15.28 -5.46 2.39
CA LEU A 4 13.98 -6.08 2.64
C LEU A 4 13.15 -6.21 1.35
N ASN A 5 13.15 -5.18 0.51
CA ASN A 5 12.46 -5.22 -0.78
C ASN A 5 13.11 -6.21 -1.75
N ALA A 6 14.46 -6.27 -1.78
CA ALA A 6 15.17 -7.27 -2.56
C ALA A 6 14.79 -8.70 -2.14
N VAL A 7 14.78 -8.99 -0.84
CA VAL A 7 14.35 -10.28 -0.30
C VAL A 7 12.92 -10.61 -0.70
N LYS A 8 11.98 -9.66 -0.57
CA LYS A 8 10.58 -9.85 -0.99
C LYS A 8 10.44 -10.16 -2.48
N ILE A 9 11.16 -9.44 -3.33
CA ILE A 9 11.16 -9.67 -4.79
C ILE A 9 11.75 -11.05 -5.12
N THR A 10 12.84 -11.44 -4.47
CA THR A 10 13.44 -12.77 -4.65
C THR A 10 12.47 -13.87 -4.23
N TYR A 11 11.78 -13.73 -3.10
CA TYR A 11 10.77 -14.70 -2.68
C TYR A 11 9.61 -14.78 -3.67
N LEU A 12 9.13 -13.64 -4.18
CA LEU A 12 8.06 -13.61 -5.18
C LEU A 12 8.47 -14.32 -6.47
N LEU A 13 9.69 -14.07 -6.96
CA LEU A 13 10.25 -14.73 -8.14
C LEU A 13 10.39 -16.24 -7.92
N LEU A 14 10.92 -16.66 -6.77
CA LEU A 14 11.05 -18.07 -6.43
C LEU A 14 9.70 -18.75 -6.31
N LEU A 15 8.71 -18.09 -5.70
CA LEU A 15 7.35 -18.60 -5.60
C LEU A 15 6.73 -18.80 -6.99
N PHE A 16 6.86 -17.81 -7.88
CA PHE A 16 6.36 -17.89 -9.26
C PHE A 16 7.03 -19.00 -10.07
N LEU A 17 8.36 -19.15 -9.96
CA LEU A 17 9.09 -20.24 -10.64
C LEU A 17 8.70 -21.61 -10.08
N ASN A 18 8.51 -21.70 -8.77
CA ASN A 18 8.05 -22.92 -8.11
C ASN A 18 6.63 -23.28 -8.55
N GLU A 19 5.73 -22.30 -8.67
CA GLU A 19 4.36 -22.47 -9.16
C GLU A 19 4.35 -23.04 -10.60
N ILE A 20 5.15 -22.47 -11.52
CA ILE A 20 5.32 -23.00 -12.88
C ILE A 20 5.82 -24.45 -12.83
N TYR A 21 6.81 -24.74 -11.98
CA TYR A 21 7.38 -26.08 -11.85
C TYR A 21 6.33 -27.08 -11.35
N TRP A 22 5.58 -26.75 -10.30
CA TRP A 22 4.54 -27.62 -9.74
C TRP A 22 3.39 -27.84 -10.73
N CYS A 23 2.93 -26.79 -11.41
CA CYS A 23 1.92 -26.90 -12.46
C CYS A 23 2.38 -27.81 -13.60
N GLY A 24 3.61 -27.63 -14.09
CA GLY A 24 4.19 -28.48 -15.14
C GLY A 24 4.36 -29.93 -14.71
N TRP A 25 4.86 -30.17 -13.49
CA TRP A 25 5.00 -31.52 -12.94
C TRP A 25 3.65 -32.22 -12.75
N LEU A 26 2.65 -31.50 -12.22
CA LEU A 26 1.30 -32.04 -12.02
C LEU A 26 0.66 -32.40 -13.36
N GLN A 27 0.79 -31.53 -14.37
CA GLN A 27 0.32 -31.79 -15.73
C GLN A 27 0.95 -33.07 -16.30
N GLN A 28 2.28 -33.21 -16.20
CA GLN A 28 2.98 -34.41 -16.67
C GLN A 28 2.53 -35.68 -15.93
N ARG A 29 2.31 -35.59 -14.61
CA ARG A 29 1.89 -36.74 -13.79
C ARG A 29 0.46 -37.16 -14.11
N LEU A 30 -0.44 -36.21 -14.33
CA LEU A 30 -1.81 -36.47 -14.75
C LEU A 30 -1.87 -37.08 -16.15
N GLN A 31 -1.06 -36.56 -17.10
CA GLN A 31 -0.95 -37.12 -18.45
C GLN A 31 -0.40 -38.55 -18.45
N LYS A 32 0.60 -38.86 -17.61
CA LYS A 32 1.16 -40.22 -17.48
C LYS A 32 0.21 -41.22 -16.82
N LYS A 33 -0.66 -40.77 -15.90
CA LYS A 33 -1.66 -41.63 -15.24
C LYS A 33 -2.95 -41.80 -16.04
N ALA A 34 -3.22 -40.91 -16.99
CA ALA A 34 -4.40 -41.00 -17.83
C ALA A 34 -4.16 -42.02 -18.96
N SER A 35 -4.88 -43.13 -18.96
CA SER A 35 -4.95 -44.08 -20.08
C SER A 35 -6.34 -44.03 -20.73
N GLY A 36 -6.42 -44.01 -22.06
CA GLY A 36 -7.69 -44.06 -22.80
C GLY A 36 -8.41 -42.71 -22.92
N SER A 37 -9.75 -42.70 -22.86
CA SER A 37 -10.60 -41.51 -23.09
C SER A 37 -10.29 -40.33 -22.16
N ALA A 38 -9.83 -40.58 -20.94
CA ALA A 38 -9.37 -39.56 -19.99
C ALA A 38 -8.10 -38.83 -20.45
N ALA A 39 -7.18 -39.53 -21.14
CA ALA A 39 -5.98 -38.94 -21.71
C ALA A 39 -6.33 -38.03 -22.89
N ARG A 40 -7.32 -38.44 -23.69
CA ARG A 40 -7.84 -37.66 -24.82
C ARG A 40 -8.63 -36.43 -24.35
N TRP A 41 -9.36 -36.54 -23.24
CA TRP A 41 -10.04 -35.43 -22.58
C TRP A 41 -9.06 -34.42 -21.95
N LEU A 42 -8.02 -34.90 -21.24
CA LEU A 42 -6.93 -34.07 -20.71
C LEU A 42 -6.08 -33.41 -21.82
N ALA A 43 -5.88 -34.09 -22.95
CA ALA A 43 -5.18 -33.53 -24.12
C ALA A 43 -6.03 -32.48 -24.86
N ASN A 44 -7.36 -32.62 -24.88
CA ASN A 44 -8.27 -31.60 -25.41
C ASN A 44 -8.41 -30.39 -24.46
N TRP A 45 -7.95 -30.52 -23.22
CA TRP A 45 -7.89 -29.49 -22.18
C TRP A 45 -6.65 -28.60 -22.29
N ASN A 46 -6.06 -28.48 -23.49
CA ASN A 46 -4.77 -27.82 -23.75
C ASN A 46 -4.77 -26.28 -23.64
N GLY A 47 -5.70 -25.70 -22.87
CA GLY A 47 -5.75 -24.27 -22.58
C GLY A 47 -6.65 -23.92 -21.41
N ALA A 48 -7.76 -24.66 -21.22
CA ALA A 48 -8.74 -24.38 -20.17
C ALA A 48 -8.21 -24.60 -18.75
N ALA A 49 -7.35 -25.60 -18.51
CA ALA A 49 -6.83 -25.93 -17.18
C ALA A 49 -6.01 -24.77 -16.56
N VAL A 50 -5.31 -24.02 -17.41
CA VAL A 50 -4.52 -22.85 -16.99
C VAL A 50 -5.43 -21.67 -16.60
N TRP A 51 -6.54 -21.46 -17.32
CA TRP A 51 -7.50 -20.41 -17.01
C TRP A 51 -8.22 -20.63 -15.68
N TRP A 52 -8.60 -21.88 -15.35
CA TRP A 52 -9.21 -22.19 -14.06
C TRP A 52 -8.26 -21.97 -12.89
N PHE A 53 -6.97 -22.27 -13.07
CA PHE A 53 -5.94 -21.96 -12.07
C PHE A 53 -5.88 -20.45 -11.77
N TYR A 54 -5.77 -19.62 -12.81
CA TYR A 54 -5.76 -18.16 -12.63
C TYR A 54 -7.09 -17.61 -12.10
N ALA A 55 -8.23 -18.24 -12.44
CA ALA A 55 -9.52 -17.87 -11.88
C ALA A 55 -9.61 -18.16 -10.38
N ILE A 56 -9.12 -19.33 -9.93
CA ILE A 56 -9.05 -19.69 -8.50
C ILE A 56 -8.10 -18.74 -7.77
N MET A 57 -6.90 -18.52 -8.31
CA MET A 57 -5.94 -17.57 -7.74
C MET A 57 -6.53 -16.15 -7.67
N GLY A 58 -7.25 -15.71 -8.71
CA GLY A 58 -7.95 -14.42 -8.71
C GLY A 58 -9.01 -14.32 -7.62
N LEU A 59 -9.81 -15.38 -7.41
CA LEU A 59 -10.79 -15.44 -6.32
C LEU A 59 -10.13 -15.42 -4.94
N GLU A 60 -9.02 -16.14 -4.77
CA GLU A 60 -8.24 -16.11 -3.53
C GLU A 60 -7.70 -14.70 -3.24
N PHE A 61 -7.14 -14.01 -4.24
CA PHE A 61 -6.69 -12.63 -4.07
C PHE A 61 -7.82 -11.66 -3.72
N ILE A 62 -8.99 -11.81 -4.34
CA ILE A 62 -10.19 -11.02 -3.98
C ILE A 62 -10.61 -11.31 -2.54
N MET A 63 -10.59 -12.56 -2.11
CA MET A 63 -10.94 -12.95 -0.73
C MET A 63 -9.94 -12.38 0.28
N ILE A 64 -8.64 -12.49 0.01
CA ILE A 64 -7.58 -11.91 0.84
C ILE A 64 -7.75 -10.39 0.95
N PHE A 65 -8.08 -9.73 -0.16
CA PHE A 65 -8.39 -8.31 -0.16
C PHE A 65 -9.62 -7.99 0.70
N GLN A 66 -10.72 -8.73 0.57
CA GLN A 66 -11.96 -8.50 1.33
C GLN A 66 -11.84 -8.77 2.83
N VAL A 67 -11.07 -9.77 3.24
CA VAL A 67 -10.87 -10.12 4.66
C VAL A 67 -9.87 -9.18 5.34
N SER A 68 -9.09 -8.41 4.58
CA SER A 68 -8.12 -7.47 5.12
C SER A 68 -8.81 -6.37 5.95
N PRO A 69 -8.51 -6.24 7.25
CA PRO A 69 -9.17 -5.28 8.13
C PRO A 69 -8.86 -3.81 7.76
N ASN A 70 -7.73 -3.54 7.11
CA ASN A 70 -7.36 -2.21 6.64
C ASN A 70 -6.91 -2.26 5.18
N GLN A 71 -7.87 -2.29 4.25
CA GLN A 71 -7.59 -2.33 2.81
C GLN A 71 -6.82 -1.10 2.32
N ALA A 72 -7.20 0.09 2.77
CA ALA A 72 -6.60 1.36 2.34
C ALA A 72 -5.14 1.50 2.81
N GLY A 73 -4.80 0.96 3.99
CA GLY A 73 -3.44 0.95 4.52
C GLY A 73 -2.54 -0.15 3.93
N HIS A 74 -3.10 -1.32 3.59
CA HIS A 74 -2.31 -2.46 3.11
C HIS A 74 -2.10 -2.48 1.59
N TYR A 75 -3.03 -1.93 0.81
CA TYR A 75 -2.96 -1.95 -0.65
C TYR A 75 -2.90 -0.53 -1.19
N SER A 76 -1.70 -0.05 -1.52
CA SER A 76 -1.45 1.35 -1.90
C SER A 76 -2.31 1.85 -3.07
N ALA A 77 -2.56 1.01 -4.08
CA ALA A 77 -3.41 1.37 -5.21
C ALA A 77 -4.88 1.59 -4.79
N TYR A 78 -5.40 0.70 -3.93
CA TYR A 78 -6.75 0.86 -3.39
C TYR A 78 -6.83 2.03 -2.42
N GLY A 79 -5.83 2.21 -1.56
CA GLY A 79 -5.71 3.38 -0.70
C GLY A 79 -5.75 4.67 -1.51
N ALA A 80 -4.93 4.80 -2.55
CA ALA A 80 -4.92 5.98 -3.42
C ALA A 80 -6.31 6.28 -4.00
N TYR A 81 -6.99 5.25 -4.52
CA TYR A 81 -8.38 5.39 -4.97
C TYR A 81 -9.31 5.82 -3.83
N TYR A 82 -9.22 5.15 -2.67
CA TYR A 82 -10.08 5.38 -1.51
C TYR A 82 -9.99 6.83 -1.01
N TYR A 83 -8.80 7.36 -0.74
CA TYR A 83 -8.64 8.71 -0.20
C TYR A 83 -8.95 9.82 -1.21
N VAL A 84 -8.77 9.56 -2.50
CA VAL A 84 -9.22 10.48 -3.57
C VAL A 84 -10.75 10.44 -3.68
N HIS A 85 -11.35 9.26 -3.67
CA HIS A 85 -12.79 9.08 -3.83
C HIS A 85 -13.60 9.58 -2.63
N THR A 86 -13.08 9.39 -1.41
CA THR A 86 -13.69 9.92 -0.18
C THR A 86 -13.48 11.42 -0.01
N GLY A 87 -12.51 12.01 -0.72
CA GLY A 87 -12.14 13.42 -0.61
C GLY A 87 -11.16 13.71 0.55
N GLU A 88 -10.78 12.71 1.35
CA GLU A 88 -9.83 12.90 2.46
C GLU A 88 -8.48 13.44 1.98
N ALA A 89 -7.99 12.99 0.82
CA ALA A 89 -6.74 13.51 0.24
C ALA A 89 -6.85 14.99 -0.16
N TYR A 90 -8.03 15.41 -0.64
CA TYR A 90 -8.28 16.80 -0.98
C TYR A 90 -8.33 17.68 0.27
N ASN A 91 -9.04 17.24 1.31
CA ASN A 91 -9.15 18.00 2.56
C ASN A 91 -7.81 18.09 3.29
N PHE A 92 -7.05 16.99 3.36
CA PHE A 92 -5.68 17.02 3.88
C PHE A 92 -4.80 18.03 3.13
N HIS A 93 -4.95 18.10 1.80
CA HIS A 93 -4.21 19.08 1.01
C HIS A 93 -4.60 20.53 1.34
N GLN A 94 -5.89 20.80 1.58
CA GLN A 94 -6.33 22.14 2.02
C GLN A 94 -5.73 22.50 3.39
N GLU A 95 -5.80 21.60 4.37
CA GLU A 95 -5.19 21.82 5.70
C GLU A 95 -3.68 22.03 5.61
N TYR A 96 -3.00 21.32 4.70
CA TYR A 96 -1.59 21.53 4.43
C TYR A 96 -1.32 22.94 3.88
N LEU A 97 -2.12 23.41 2.92
CA LEU A 97 -1.95 24.75 2.35
C LEU A 97 -2.19 25.83 3.41
N GLU A 98 -3.19 25.68 4.27
CA GLU A 98 -3.45 26.60 5.39
C GLU A 98 -2.26 26.67 6.36
N ARG A 99 -1.64 25.52 6.68
CA ARG A 99 -0.42 25.50 7.51
C ARG A 99 0.76 26.17 6.80
N VAL A 100 0.93 25.94 5.51
CA VAL A 100 2.00 26.59 4.72
C VAL A 100 1.79 28.10 4.68
N GLU A 101 0.57 28.58 4.53
CA GLU A 101 0.25 30.01 4.58
C GLU A 101 0.65 30.64 5.92
N LYS A 102 0.34 29.98 7.04
CA LYS A 102 0.79 30.42 8.37
C LYS A 102 2.32 30.43 8.51
N LEU A 103 2.98 29.39 8.04
CA LEU A 103 4.44 29.30 8.07
C LEU A 103 5.14 30.33 7.18
N LEU A 104 4.48 30.80 6.12
CA LEU A 104 4.98 31.87 5.25
C LEU A 104 4.62 33.28 5.74
N GLY A 105 3.78 33.39 6.77
CA GLY A 105 3.44 34.67 7.39
C GLY A 105 4.61 35.31 8.13
N ASP A 106 4.40 36.52 8.62
CA ASP A 106 5.44 37.32 9.30
C ASP A 106 5.65 36.93 10.79
N GLU A 107 4.88 35.97 11.32
CA GLU A 107 5.01 35.53 12.73
C GLU A 107 6.25 34.64 12.90
N ASP A 108 7.07 34.92 13.93
CA ASP A 108 8.29 34.16 14.24
C ASP A 108 7.99 32.89 15.05
N ASP A 109 6.98 32.93 15.93
CA ASP A 109 6.51 31.80 16.75
C ASP A 109 5.15 31.29 16.21
N VAL A 110 5.17 30.14 15.52
CA VAL A 110 4.00 29.64 14.78
C VAL A 110 3.34 28.46 15.48
N GLN A 111 2.05 28.59 15.78
CA GLN A 111 1.23 27.50 16.31
C GLN A 111 0.31 26.92 15.22
N LEU A 112 0.43 25.61 15.01
CA LEU A 112 -0.31 24.88 13.97
C LEU A 112 -1.40 24.00 14.59
N GLN A 113 -2.52 23.88 13.89
CA GLN A 113 -3.60 22.98 14.26
C GLN A 113 -3.27 21.57 13.78
N PRO A 114 -3.49 20.50 14.58
CA PRO A 114 -3.27 19.12 14.18
C PRO A 114 -4.13 18.75 12.96
N TYR A 115 -3.61 17.90 12.07
CA TYR A 115 -4.36 17.53 10.86
C TYR A 115 -5.63 16.79 11.26
N HIS A 116 -6.78 17.11 10.68
CA HIS A 116 -7.99 16.33 10.94
C HIS A 116 -8.01 15.08 10.05
N TYR A 117 -7.71 15.26 8.76
CA TYR A 117 -7.61 14.16 7.81
C TYR A 117 -6.19 13.61 7.78
N LYS A 118 -5.99 12.36 8.22
CA LYS A 118 -4.68 11.72 8.30
C LYS A 118 -4.59 10.51 7.35
N PRO A 119 -4.65 10.69 6.01
CA PRO A 119 -4.53 9.59 5.07
C PRO A 119 -3.14 8.95 5.18
N TRP A 120 -3.11 7.65 5.50
CA TRP A 120 -1.91 6.92 5.96
C TRP A 120 -0.65 7.12 5.13
N PHE A 121 -0.76 7.21 3.80
CA PHE A 121 0.42 7.36 2.93
C PHE A 121 0.85 8.81 2.66
N LEU A 122 0.00 9.80 2.97
CA LEU A 122 0.38 11.22 2.86
C LEU A 122 0.83 11.77 4.21
N CYS A 123 0.17 11.36 5.29
CA CYS A 123 0.47 11.77 6.66
C CYS A 123 1.02 10.58 7.46
N MET A 124 2.35 10.40 7.43
CA MET A 124 3.06 9.34 8.17
C MET A 124 3.26 9.68 9.65
N GLY A 125 3.03 10.93 10.02
CA GLY A 125 3.21 11.49 11.34
C GLY A 125 2.95 13.00 11.28
N ASP A 126 2.48 13.57 12.38
CA ASP A 126 2.33 15.01 12.54
C ASP A 126 3.45 15.56 13.44
N LEU A 127 3.50 16.88 13.58
CA LEU A 127 4.38 17.58 14.51
C LEU A 127 4.01 17.26 15.98
N SER A 128 4.73 17.86 16.93
CA SER A 128 4.49 17.70 18.36
C SER A 128 4.15 19.03 19.04
N GLU A 129 3.63 18.97 20.27
CA GLU A 129 3.50 20.14 21.16
C GLU A 129 4.89 20.61 21.65
N ASP A 130 5.87 19.71 21.72
CA ASP A 130 7.24 20.04 22.13
C ASP A 130 8.02 20.71 20.99
N GLU A 131 8.35 21.99 21.17
CA GLU A 131 9.18 22.79 20.26
C GLU A 131 10.54 22.15 19.99
N ASN A 132 11.07 21.35 20.92
CA ASN A 132 12.38 20.73 20.81
C ASN A 132 12.36 19.40 20.04
N ASN A 133 11.17 18.92 19.64
CA ASN A 133 11.03 17.77 18.79
C ASN A 133 11.78 17.98 17.47
N GLU A 134 12.49 16.95 17.00
CA GLU A 134 13.30 17.02 15.78
C GLU A 134 12.50 17.49 14.57
N ALA A 135 11.25 17.03 14.42
CA ALA A 135 10.38 17.44 13.31
C ALA A 135 10.03 18.93 13.39
N ASN A 136 9.66 19.42 14.58
CA ASN A 136 9.31 20.81 14.83
C ASN A 136 10.49 21.75 14.56
N ARG A 137 11.67 21.44 15.14
CA ARG A 137 12.89 22.22 14.93
C ARG A 137 13.32 22.25 13.47
N SER A 138 13.22 21.11 12.78
CA SER A 138 13.58 21.03 11.36
C SER A 138 12.66 21.91 10.51
N LEU A 139 11.37 21.97 10.85
CA LEU A 139 10.40 22.82 10.16
C LEU A 139 10.63 24.30 10.45
N ALA A 140 10.87 24.65 11.72
CA ALA A 140 11.17 26.01 12.13
C ALA A 140 12.40 26.57 11.38
N ILE A 141 13.50 25.80 11.36
CA ILE A 141 14.72 26.18 10.63
C ILE A 141 14.46 26.31 9.12
N TRP A 142 13.62 25.45 8.54
CA TRP A 142 13.33 25.49 7.11
C TRP A 142 12.57 26.77 6.70
N TYR A 143 11.63 27.22 7.54
CA TYR A 143 10.81 28.41 7.28
C TYR A 143 11.34 29.68 7.96
N ASP A 144 12.56 29.65 8.51
CA ASP A 144 13.19 30.76 9.23
C ASP A 144 12.32 31.30 10.37
N LYS A 145 11.85 30.38 11.22
CA LYS A 145 11.00 30.63 12.39
C LYS A 145 11.76 30.37 13.69
N ASP A 146 11.40 31.08 14.74
CA ASP A 146 11.95 30.90 16.09
C ASP A 146 11.40 29.61 16.73
N SER A 147 10.10 29.37 16.59
CA SER A 147 9.46 28.13 17.06
C SER A 147 8.29 27.70 16.20
N VAL A 148 8.06 26.38 16.13
CA VAL A 148 6.87 25.79 15.53
C VAL A 148 6.35 24.70 16.44
N THR A 149 5.07 24.78 16.85
CA THR A 149 4.43 23.79 17.73
C THR A 149 3.03 23.43 17.26
N LEU A 150 2.56 22.24 17.62
CA LEU A 150 1.15 21.92 17.53
C LEU A 150 0.40 22.40 18.77
N ILE A 151 -0.83 22.84 18.54
CA ILE A 151 -1.82 23.05 19.59
C ILE A 151 -2.38 21.69 19.98
N SER A 152 -2.60 21.46 21.27
CA SER A 152 -3.21 20.22 21.78
C SER A 152 -4.63 20.04 21.19
N GLU A 153 -4.98 18.82 20.80
CA GLU A 153 -6.39 18.48 20.48
C GLU A 153 -7.21 18.61 21.78
N ASP A 154 -8.14 19.56 21.85
CA ASP A 154 -9.10 19.73 22.97
C ASP A 154 -10.06 18.52 23.12
#